data_AF-A0A7C7GMH5-F1
#
_entry.id   AF-A0A7C7GMH5-F1
#
_cell.length_a   1.000
_cell.length_b   1.000
_cell.length_c   1.000
_cell.angle_alpha   90.00
_cell.angle_beta   90.00
_cell.angle_gamma   90.00
#
_symmetry.space_group_name_H-M   'P 1'
#
loop_
_entity.id
_entity.type
_entity.pdbx_description
1 polymer ?
#
loop_
_entity_poly.entity_id
_entity_poly.type
_entity_poly.pdbx_seq_one_letter_code
_entity_poly.pdbx_strand_id
1 'polypeptide(L)'
;MCWVGGNMQEKLEFNPSYSMLTISLGPGEAIKAEPGAMVAQSGVQMVTGMGSGGGIGGFFKSVMKAAVGGESFFLNTFTADPSGGWVSLAPGLPGDIAWFDIQPNQPLFIQGGSFLASTTNVETDTKFQGMKGLFSGESMFFIHATTQEGAGRVYYNSYGAVKAMQIQQGQSITVDTGHVVAFTNGVQYTVGKVGGLKSLAFGGEGLVMHFSGEGTVWIQSRNLGSLASQLIPFMPTSSN
;
A
#
# COMPACT_ATOMS: atom_id res chain seq x y z
N MET A 1 18.81 -8.74 4.48
CA MET A 1 19.95 -8.01 3.86
C MET A 1 20.13 -6.75 4.70
N CYS A 2 21.33 -6.19 4.87
CA CYS A 2 21.47 -4.90 5.59
C CYS A 2 21.04 -3.75 4.68
N TRP A 3 20.28 -2.80 5.20
CA TRP A 3 19.93 -1.58 4.46
C TRP A 3 21.11 -0.60 4.43
N VAL A 4 21.24 0.17 3.34
CA VAL A 4 22.39 1.05 3.07
C VAL A 4 22.35 2.25 4.02
N GLY A 5 23.13 2.19 5.10
CA GLY A 5 23.39 3.34 5.98
C GLY A 5 23.10 3.13 7.48
N GLY A 6 22.59 1.96 7.89
CA GLY A 6 22.28 1.66 9.30
C GLY A 6 22.53 0.20 9.69
N ASN A 7 22.30 -0.10 10.96
CA ASN A 7 22.28 -1.47 11.51
C ASN A 7 20.93 -2.17 11.27
N MET A 8 19.96 -1.48 10.66
CA MET A 8 18.65 -2.03 10.34
C MET A 8 18.76 -3.24 9.40
N GLN A 9 18.12 -4.34 9.78
CA GLN A 9 18.08 -5.56 9.01
C GLN A 9 16.64 -5.99 8.77
N GLU A 10 16.28 -6.21 7.51
CA GLU A 10 15.02 -6.84 7.17
C GLU A 10 15.15 -8.36 6.99
N LYS A 11 14.13 -9.06 7.49
CA LYS A 11 13.91 -10.49 7.26
C LYS A 11 12.48 -10.69 6.79
N LEU A 12 12.34 -11.15 5.55
CA LEU A 12 11.07 -11.57 4.99
C LEU A 12 10.84 -13.05 5.30
N GLU A 13 9.75 -13.37 5.98
CA GLU A 13 9.38 -14.71 6.41
C GLU A 13 8.09 -15.15 5.71
N PHE A 14 7.94 -16.46 5.51
CA PHE A 14 6.70 -17.09 5.00
C PHE A 14 6.22 -16.59 3.63
N ASN A 15 7.12 -16.04 2.81
CA ASN A 15 6.83 -15.75 1.41
C ASN A 15 6.85 -17.06 0.57
N PRO A 16 5.94 -17.24 -0.40
CA PRO A 16 4.82 -16.36 -0.76
C PRO A 16 3.53 -16.60 0.04
N SER A 17 2.52 -15.74 -0.19
CA SER A 17 1.10 -15.85 0.20
C SER A 17 0.70 -15.57 1.65
N TYR A 18 1.61 -15.69 2.62
CA TYR A 18 1.35 -15.32 4.03
C TYR A 18 2.56 -14.60 4.62
N SER A 19 3.09 -13.64 3.87
CA SER A 19 4.36 -13.01 4.18
C SER A 19 4.31 -12.22 5.50
N MET A 20 5.41 -12.27 6.25
CA MET A 20 5.66 -11.44 7.42
C MET A 20 7.03 -10.77 7.29
N LEU A 21 7.12 -9.51 7.68
CA LEU A 21 8.33 -8.71 7.67
C LEU A 21 8.81 -8.47 9.10
N THR A 22 9.97 -9.01 9.46
CA THR A 22 10.65 -8.64 10.71
C THR A 22 11.77 -7.65 10.43
N ILE A 23 11.71 -6.51 11.09
CA ILE A 23 12.75 -5.49 11.06
C ILE A 23 13.48 -5.51 12.40
N SER A 24 14.79 -5.81 12.36
CA SER A 24 15.69 -5.57 13.48
C SER A 24 16.24 -4.16 13.39
N LEU A 25 16.26 -3.46 14.53
CA LEU A 25 16.62 -2.06 14.67
C LEU A 25 17.77 -1.93 15.68
N GLY A 26 18.83 -1.23 15.28
CA GLY A 26 19.88 -0.78 16.19
C GLY A 26 19.39 0.32 17.14
N PRO A 27 20.19 0.70 18.15
CA PRO A 27 19.82 1.72 19.13
C PRO A 27 19.35 3.04 18.48
N GLY A 28 18.12 3.47 18.79
CA GLY A 28 17.53 4.71 18.27
C GLY A 28 17.09 4.67 16.80
N GLU A 29 17.31 3.56 16.09
CA GLU A 29 16.76 3.39 14.73
C GLU A 29 15.23 3.23 14.79
N ALA A 30 14.57 3.62 13.69
CA ALA A 30 13.12 3.58 13.62
C ALA A 30 12.59 3.20 12.25
N ILE A 31 11.38 2.65 12.23
CA ILE A 31 10.61 2.30 11.04
C ILE A 31 9.18 2.84 11.18
N LYS A 32 8.60 3.35 10.10
CA LYS A 32 7.19 3.72 10.02
C LYS A 32 6.39 2.55 9.47
N ALA A 33 5.22 2.25 10.03
CA ALA A 33 4.35 1.19 9.53
C ALA A 33 2.87 1.57 9.61
N GLU A 34 2.05 0.93 8.78
CA GLU A 34 0.60 1.15 8.80
C GLU A 34 0.00 0.72 10.16
N PRO A 35 -1.06 1.40 10.64
CA PRO A 35 -1.78 1.00 11.82
C PRO A 35 -2.34 -0.43 11.71
N GLY A 36 -2.06 -1.25 12.72
CA GLY A 36 -2.57 -2.62 12.80
C GLY A 36 -1.70 -3.69 12.12
N ALA A 37 -0.60 -3.32 11.45
CA ALA A 37 0.33 -4.30 10.87
C ALA A 37 1.19 -5.03 11.92
N MET A 38 1.34 -4.48 13.13
CA MET A 38 2.19 -5.08 14.16
C MET A 38 1.67 -6.45 14.63
N VAL A 39 2.53 -7.47 14.50
CA VAL A 39 2.30 -8.83 15.01
C VAL A 39 2.97 -9.02 16.37
N ALA A 40 4.26 -8.69 16.46
CA ALA A 40 5.06 -8.86 17.67
C ALA A 40 6.20 -7.84 17.69
N GLN A 41 6.68 -7.48 18.88
CA GLN A 41 7.78 -6.54 19.02
C GLN A 41 8.60 -6.83 20.30
N SER A 42 9.85 -6.37 20.34
CA SER A 42 10.70 -6.38 21.53
C SER A 42 11.71 -5.25 21.48
N GLY A 43 11.92 -4.53 22.60
CA GLY A 43 12.92 -3.45 22.67
C GLY A 43 12.64 -2.25 21.76
N VAL A 44 11.36 -1.99 21.45
CA VAL A 44 10.92 -0.85 20.65
C VAL A 44 9.73 -0.16 21.31
N GLN A 45 9.68 1.16 21.18
CA GLN A 45 8.55 1.99 21.58
C GLN A 45 7.76 2.39 20.34
N MET A 46 6.43 2.32 20.44
CA MET A 46 5.53 2.75 19.37
C MET A 46 4.94 4.12 19.69
N VAL A 47 5.08 5.07 18.76
CA VAL A 47 4.35 6.33 18.78
C VAL A 47 3.36 6.32 17.62
N THR A 48 2.07 6.39 17.95
CA THR A 48 0.98 6.50 16.97
C THR A 48 0.82 7.96 16.55
N GLY A 49 0.81 8.23 15.24
CA GLY A 49 0.37 9.53 14.72
C GLY A 49 -1.05 9.86 15.21
N MET A 50 -1.24 11.03 15.82
CA MET A 50 -2.41 11.38 16.65
C MET A 50 -3.76 11.22 15.92
N GLY A 51 -4.45 10.09 16.13
CA GLY A 51 -5.78 9.81 15.61
C GLY A 51 -6.28 8.42 16.02
N SER A 52 -7.16 8.37 17.02
CA SER A 52 -7.72 7.13 17.58
C SER A 52 -8.63 6.39 16.59
N GLY A 53 -8.19 5.22 16.13
CA GLY A 53 -8.99 4.30 15.32
C GLY A 53 -8.16 3.09 14.88
N GLY A 54 -7.96 2.13 15.78
CA GLY A 54 -7.16 0.93 15.50
C GLY A 54 -7.86 -0.05 14.53
N GLY A 55 -7.10 -0.54 13.53
CA GLY A 55 -7.50 -1.61 12.60
C GLY A 55 -7.44 -1.21 11.12
N ILE A 56 -7.52 -2.22 10.22
CA ILE A 56 -7.50 -2.06 8.74
C ILE A 56 -8.53 -1.02 8.26
N GLY A 57 -9.73 -1.02 8.85
CA GLY A 57 -10.77 -0.03 8.54
C GLY A 57 -10.45 1.40 9.02
N GLY A 58 -9.65 1.53 10.08
CA GLY A 58 -9.18 2.81 10.60
C GLY A 58 -8.10 3.43 9.71
N PHE A 59 -7.17 2.61 9.20
CA PHE A 59 -6.17 3.05 8.22
C PHE A 59 -6.84 3.51 6.92
N PHE A 60 -7.68 2.68 6.30
CA PHE A 60 -8.38 3.06 5.07
C PHE A 60 -9.16 4.36 5.22
N LYS A 61 -9.88 4.53 6.35
CA LYS A 61 -10.59 5.76 6.69
C LYS A 61 -9.64 6.95 6.87
N SER A 62 -8.49 6.76 7.50
CA SER A 62 -7.46 7.79 7.65
C SER A 62 -6.92 8.23 6.29
N VAL A 63 -6.54 7.30 5.42
CA VAL A 63 -6.01 7.66 4.11
C VAL A 63 -7.09 8.28 3.23
N MET A 64 -8.34 7.83 3.32
CA MET A 64 -9.48 8.49 2.67
C MET A 64 -9.67 9.93 3.13
N LYS A 65 -9.60 10.18 4.45
CA LYS A 65 -9.69 11.53 4.99
C LYS A 65 -8.51 12.40 4.53
N ALA A 66 -7.30 11.85 4.57
CA ALA A 66 -6.08 12.47 4.08
C ALA A 66 -6.17 12.80 2.58
N ALA A 67 -6.73 11.91 1.76
CA ALA A 67 -7.00 12.15 0.35
C ALA A 67 -7.90 13.38 0.16
N VAL A 68 -9.02 13.46 0.89
CA VAL A 68 -9.95 14.58 0.77
C VAL A 68 -9.35 15.90 1.27
N GLY A 69 -8.56 15.85 2.35
CA GLY A 69 -7.95 17.03 2.97
C GLY A 69 -6.60 17.45 2.38
N GLY A 70 -5.96 16.62 1.56
CA GLY A 70 -4.58 16.82 1.12
C GLY A 70 -3.54 16.71 2.24
N GLU A 71 -3.91 16.12 3.37
CA GLU A 71 -3.05 15.97 4.57
C GLU A 71 -2.28 14.64 4.53
N SER A 72 -1.23 14.49 5.34
CA SER A 72 -0.56 13.19 5.57
C SER A 72 -1.48 12.23 6.34
N PHE A 73 -1.40 10.93 6.06
CA PHE A 73 -2.15 9.91 6.79
C PHE A 73 -1.38 9.40 8.02
N PHE A 74 -2.07 8.73 8.94
CA PHE A 74 -1.48 8.33 10.22
C PHE A 74 -0.67 7.03 10.07
N LEU A 75 0.61 7.10 10.46
CA LEU A 75 1.53 5.96 10.58
C LEU A 75 1.92 5.76 12.04
N ASN A 76 2.24 4.52 12.41
CA ASN A 76 2.93 4.19 13.64
C ASN A 76 4.43 4.27 13.40
N THR A 77 5.17 4.93 14.29
CA THR A 77 6.64 4.90 14.29
C THR A 77 7.11 3.99 15.41
N PHE A 78 7.89 2.97 15.06
CA PHE A 78 8.54 2.08 16.01
C PHE A 78 10.00 2.49 16.12
N THR A 79 10.42 2.92 17.32
CA THR A 79 11.80 3.35 17.59
C THR A 79 12.43 2.40 18.60
N ALA A 80 13.63 1.91 18.29
CA ALA A 80 14.34 1.00 19.18
C ALA A 80 14.90 1.69 20.42
N ASP A 81 14.82 0.96 21.53
CA ASP A 81 15.46 1.32 22.80
C ASP A 81 17.00 1.32 22.66
N PRO A 82 17.75 1.85 23.65
CA PRO A 82 19.23 1.90 23.59
C PRO A 82 19.94 0.55 23.42
N SER A 83 19.27 -0.57 23.70
CA SER A 83 19.80 -1.93 23.46
C SER A 83 19.53 -2.46 22.05
N GLY A 84 18.84 -1.70 21.20
CA GLY A 84 18.22 -2.20 19.98
C GLY A 84 16.92 -2.97 20.26
N GLY A 85 16.27 -3.38 19.18
CA GLY A 85 15.00 -4.10 19.24
C GLY A 85 14.57 -4.64 17.89
N TRP A 86 13.35 -5.17 17.81
CA TRP A 86 12.77 -5.62 16.56
C TRP A 86 11.24 -5.49 16.57
N VAL A 87 10.67 -5.41 15.38
CA VAL A 87 9.22 -5.44 15.14
C VAL A 87 8.90 -6.37 13.99
N SER A 88 7.90 -7.23 14.16
CA SER A 88 7.32 -8.07 13.11
C SER A 88 6.00 -7.46 12.64
N LEU A 89 5.87 -7.32 11.33
CA LEU A 89 4.77 -6.69 10.63
C LEU A 89 4.14 -7.69 9.65
N ALA A 90 2.82 -7.78 9.62
CA ALA A 90 2.08 -8.58 8.64
C ALA A 90 1.00 -7.73 7.97
N PRO A 91 0.75 -7.93 6.66
CA PRO A 91 -0.33 -7.23 5.97
C PRO A 91 -1.69 -7.66 6.50
N GLY A 92 -2.67 -6.76 6.41
CA GLY A 92 -4.06 -7.08 6.80
C GLY A 92 -4.74 -8.12 5.92
N LEU A 93 -4.24 -8.37 4.70
CA LEU A 93 -4.78 -9.35 3.76
C LEU A 93 -3.72 -10.42 3.45
N PRO A 94 -4.10 -11.69 3.24
CA PRO A 94 -3.18 -12.73 2.82
C PRO A 94 -2.52 -12.39 1.48
N GLY A 95 -1.18 -12.34 1.45
CA GLY A 95 -0.44 -12.16 0.22
C GLY A 95 1.06 -12.01 0.42
N ASP A 96 1.67 -11.36 -0.56
CA ASP A 96 3.12 -11.14 -0.60
C ASP A 96 3.47 -9.78 0.00
N ILE A 97 4.69 -9.67 0.50
CA ILE A 97 5.37 -8.40 0.78
C ILE A 97 6.52 -8.27 -0.19
N ALA A 98 6.67 -7.10 -0.79
CA ALA A 98 7.81 -6.70 -1.59
C ALA A 98 8.30 -5.32 -1.13
N TRP A 99 9.43 -4.87 -1.67
CA TRP A 99 10.00 -3.57 -1.33
C TRP A 99 10.49 -2.84 -2.58
N PHE A 100 10.57 -1.52 -2.44
CA PHE A 100 11.13 -0.62 -3.44
C PHE A 100 12.05 0.38 -2.75
N ASP A 101 13.25 0.55 -3.32
CA ASP A 101 14.21 1.54 -2.87
C ASP A 101 13.94 2.88 -3.59
N ILE A 102 13.32 3.80 -2.87
CA ILE A 102 13.03 5.15 -3.34
C ILE A 102 14.32 5.95 -3.38
N GLN A 103 14.57 6.59 -4.51
CA GLN A 103 15.64 7.58 -4.65
C GLN A 103 15.03 8.99 -4.68
N PRO A 104 15.81 10.04 -4.36
CA PRO A 104 15.38 11.41 -4.57
C PRO A 104 14.88 11.61 -6.00
N ASN A 105 13.72 12.27 -6.16
CA ASN A 105 13.04 12.50 -7.44
C ASN A 105 12.50 11.24 -8.16
N GLN A 106 12.49 10.07 -7.51
CA GLN A 106 11.90 8.84 -8.05
C GLN A 106 10.78 8.33 -7.14
N PRO A 107 9.61 9.01 -7.12
CA PRO A 107 8.51 8.59 -6.26
C PRO A 107 7.93 7.25 -6.68
N LEU A 108 7.36 6.56 -5.69
CA LEU A 108 6.52 5.40 -5.90
C LEU A 108 5.06 5.77 -5.58
N PHE A 109 4.15 5.39 -6.47
CA PHE A 109 2.71 5.51 -6.26
C PHE A 109 2.19 4.15 -5.78
N ILE A 110 1.49 4.11 -4.65
CA ILE A 110 1.05 2.87 -4.00
C ILE A 110 -0.46 2.96 -3.78
N GLN A 111 -1.19 1.93 -4.18
CA GLN A 111 -2.64 1.88 -4.02
C GLN A 111 -3.01 1.83 -2.53
N GLY A 112 -4.09 2.53 -2.18
CA GLY A 112 -4.62 2.55 -0.81
C GLY A 112 -4.88 1.16 -0.24
N GLY A 113 -4.17 0.79 0.82
CA GLY A 113 -4.22 -0.56 1.42
C GLY A 113 -3.10 -1.50 0.97
N SER A 114 -2.21 -1.06 0.09
CA SER A 114 -1.01 -1.78 -0.31
C SER A 114 0.27 -1.26 0.36
N PHE A 115 0.22 -0.17 1.14
CA PHE A 115 1.38 0.31 1.91
C PHE A 115 1.51 -0.45 3.22
N LEU A 116 2.69 -0.99 3.53
CA LEU A 116 2.95 -1.69 4.79
C LEU A 116 3.86 -0.87 5.72
N ALA A 117 5.05 -0.50 5.25
CA ALA A 117 6.06 0.16 6.07
C ALA A 117 7.06 0.98 5.25
N SER A 118 7.80 1.87 5.90
CA SER A 118 8.88 2.62 5.27
C SER A 118 9.95 3.08 6.26
N THR A 119 11.15 3.37 5.74
CA THR A 119 12.18 4.10 6.50
C THR A 119 11.69 5.51 6.86
N THR A 120 12.23 6.08 7.94
CA THR A 120 11.74 7.36 8.48
C THR A 120 11.88 8.54 7.52
N ASN A 121 12.88 8.52 6.63
CA ASN A 121 13.14 9.54 5.60
C ASN A 121 12.21 9.46 4.38
N VAL A 122 11.32 8.46 4.31
CA VAL A 122 10.31 8.39 3.25
C VAL A 122 9.09 9.19 3.68
N GLU A 123 8.83 10.30 3.02
CA GLU A 123 7.59 11.06 3.19
C GLU A 123 6.47 10.46 2.36
N THR A 124 5.28 10.41 2.94
CA THR A 124 4.08 9.89 2.29
C THR A 124 2.98 10.94 2.31
N ASP A 125 2.57 11.38 1.12
CA ASP A 125 1.42 12.26 0.93
C ASP A 125 0.33 11.52 0.14
N THR A 126 -0.93 11.88 0.35
CA THR A 126 -2.01 11.33 -0.46
C THR A 126 -2.28 12.27 -1.61
N LYS A 127 -1.88 11.91 -2.83
CA LYS A 127 -2.35 12.63 -4.02
C LYS A 127 -3.74 12.17 -4.36
N PHE A 128 -4.72 12.93 -3.89
CA PHE A 128 -6.08 12.81 -4.38
C PHE A 128 -6.18 13.49 -5.74
N GLN A 129 -6.36 12.70 -6.80
CA GLN A 129 -6.47 13.23 -8.17
C GLN A 129 -7.88 13.78 -8.49
N GLY A 130 -8.58 14.30 -7.47
CA GLY A 130 -9.88 14.95 -7.58
C GLY A 130 -11.07 13.97 -7.65
N MET A 131 -12.26 14.58 -7.72
CA MET A 131 -13.60 13.97 -7.68
C MET A 131 -13.79 12.68 -8.52
N LYS A 132 -12.97 12.42 -9.55
CA LYS A 132 -13.14 11.24 -10.44
C LYS A 132 -12.97 9.88 -9.74
N GLY A 133 -12.23 9.79 -8.64
CA GLY A 133 -12.11 8.55 -7.86
C GLY A 133 -13.33 8.26 -6.99
N LEU A 134 -13.81 9.25 -6.23
CA LEU A 134 -14.91 9.07 -5.25
C LEU A 134 -16.28 8.81 -5.90
N PHE A 135 -16.56 9.29 -7.12
CA PHE A 135 -17.87 9.15 -7.75
C PHE A 135 -18.15 7.78 -8.40
N SER A 136 -17.24 6.80 -8.24
CA SER A 136 -17.37 5.49 -8.88
C SER A 136 -17.86 4.35 -7.98
N GLY A 137 -17.95 4.59 -6.66
CA GLY A 137 -18.19 3.53 -5.67
C GLY A 137 -16.91 2.77 -5.26
N GLU A 138 -15.82 2.90 -6.03
CA GLU A 138 -14.48 2.45 -5.67
C GLU A 138 -13.65 3.63 -5.17
N SER A 139 -13.25 3.57 -3.91
CA SER A 139 -12.41 4.57 -3.26
C SER A 139 -10.94 4.35 -3.67
N MET A 140 -10.63 4.67 -4.93
CA MET A 140 -9.28 4.58 -5.48
C MET A 140 -8.51 5.86 -5.17
N PHE A 141 -7.50 5.74 -4.32
CA PHE A 141 -6.49 6.77 -4.04
C PHE A 141 -5.09 6.14 -4.07
N PHE A 142 -4.09 6.96 -4.35
CA PHE A 142 -2.69 6.56 -4.33
C PHE A 142 -1.94 7.33 -3.27
N ILE A 143 -1.19 6.59 -2.46
CA ILE A 143 -0.14 7.11 -1.60
C ILE A 143 1.06 7.42 -2.49
N HIS A 144 1.54 8.65 -2.40
CA HIS A 144 2.74 9.12 -3.08
C HIS A 144 3.88 9.09 -2.08
N ALA A 145 4.81 8.14 -2.26
CA ALA A 145 5.97 7.98 -1.41
C ALA A 145 7.18 8.65 -2.07
N THR A 146 7.85 9.54 -1.33
CA THR A 146 9.02 10.30 -1.78
C THR A 146 10.11 10.31 -0.72
N THR A 147 11.32 10.67 -1.12
CA THR A 147 12.37 11.05 -0.17
C THR A 147 13.08 12.29 -0.71
N GLN A 148 13.48 13.19 0.18
CA GLN A 148 14.19 14.42 -0.19
C GLN A 148 15.70 14.19 -0.22
N GLU A 149 16.22 13.40 0.72
CA GLU A 149 17.64 13.14 0.88
C GLU A 149 17.89 11.65 1.19
N GLY A 150 18.92 11.10 0.55
CA GLY A 150 19.29 9.70 0.67
C GLY A 150 18.31 8.74 0.00
N ALA A 151 18.70 7.47 -0.09
CA ALA A 151 17.77 6.42 -0.45
C ALA A 151 16.78 6.21 0.71
N GLY A 152 15.53 5.90 0.40
CA GLY A 152 14.53 5.43 1.35
C GLY A 152 14.05 4.05 0.94
N ARG A 153 13.51 3.26 1.86
CA ARG A 153 12.90 1.97 1.53
C ARG A 153 11.42 1.98 1.88
N VAL A 154 10.60 1.49 0.95
CA VAL A 154 9.17 1.24 1.18
C VAL A 154 8.88 -0.23 1.00
N TYR A 155 8.15 -0.78 1.96
CA TYR A 155 7.56 -2.10 1.91
C TYR A 155 6.09 -1.97 1.57
N TYR A 156 5.66 -2.73 0.58
CA TYR A 156 4.28 -2.79 0.12
C TYR A 156 3.81 -4.24 0.06
N ASN A 157 2.50 -4.43 0.15
CA ASN A 157 1.85 -5.73 0.17
C ASN A 157 0.84 -5.88 -0.96
N SER A 158 0.45 -7.12 -1.23
CA SER A 158 -0.63 -7.47 -2.15
C SER A 158 -1.68 -8.34 -1.47
N TYR A 159 -2.89 -8.39 -2.02
CA TYR A 159 -3.84 -9.48 -1.77
C TYR A 159 -3.62 -10.60 -2.79
N GLY A 160 -3.11 -11.74 -2.32
CA GLY A 160 -2.57 -12.80 -3.17
C GLY A 160 -1.15 -12.48 -3.64
N ALA A 161 -0.77 -13.04 -4.79
CA ALA A 161 0.58 -12.91 -5.33
C ALA A 161 0.81 -11.56 -6.00
N VAL A 162 2.03 -11.02 -5.90
CA VAL A 162 2.44 -9.79 -6.61
C VAL A 162 3.13 -10.12 -7.94
N LYS A 163 2.83 -9.36 -8.99
CA LYS A 163 3.48 -9.46 -10.30
C LYS A 163 3.92 -8.09 -10.79
N ALA A 164 5.19 -7.96 -11.13
CA ALA A 164 5.72 -6.78 -11.82
C ALA A 164 5.43 -6.87 -13.32
N MET A 165 4.97 -5.78 -13.91
CA MET A 165 4.79 -5.60 -15.34
C MET A 165 5.60 -4.40 -15.80
N GLN A 166 6.60 -4.65 -16.64
CA GLN A 166 7.37 -3.58 -17.26
C GLN A 166 6.58 -2.99 -18.42
N ILE A 167 6.44 -1.68 -18.44
CA ILE A 167 5.89 -0.90 -19.54
C ILE A 167 7.09 -0.24 -20.23
N GLN A 168 7.26 -0.53 -21.51
CA GLN A 168 8.26 0.13 -22.35
C GLN A 168 7.61 1.27 -23.13
N GLN A 169 8.42 2.20 -23.63
CA GLN A 169 7.95 3.31 -24.44
C GLN A 169 7.08 2.81 -25.62
N GLY A 170 5.88 3.40 -25.76
CA GLY A 170 4.91 3.02 -26.79
C GLY A 170 4.04 1.81 -26.44
N GLN A 171 4.29 1.13 -25.32
CA GLN A 171 3.41 0.08 -24.81
C GLN A 171 2.34 0.65 -23.88
N SER A 172 1.23 -0.07 -23.80
CA SER A 172 0.18 0.21 -22.83
C SER A 172 -0.44 -1.08 -22.33
N ILE A 173 -0.89 -1.07 -21.08
CA ILE A 173 -1.62 -2.18 -20.46
C ILE A 173 -2.90 -1.66 -19.81
N THR A 174 -3.91 -2.52 -19.74
CA THR A 174 -5.15 -2.25 -19.02
C THR A 174 -5.22 -3.17 -17.81
N VAL A 175 -5.47 -2.63 -16.63
CA VAL A 175 -5.54 -3.36 -15.37
C VAL A 175 -6.83 -2.97 -14.66
N ASP A 176 -7.57 -3.95 -14.15
CA ASP A 176 -8.67 -3.71 -13.21
C ASP A 176 -8.17 -2.94 -11.99
N THR A 177 -8.91 -1.92 -11.56
CA THR A 177 -8.54 -1.02 -10.46
C THR A 177 -8.24 -1.75 -9.16
N GLY A 178 -9.00 -2.80 -8.83
CA GLY A 178 -8.82 -3.61 -7.63
C GLY A 178 -7.62 -4.56 -7.68
N HIS A 179 -6.91 -4.60 -8.81
CA HIS A 179 -5.69 -5.38 -9.00
C HIS A 179 -4.40 -4.54 -9.03
N VAL A 180 -4.49 -3.20 -8.94
CA VAL A 180 -3.31 -2.33 -8.92
C VAL A 180 -2.71 -2.27 -7.51
N VAL A 181 -1.39 -2.48 -7.40
CA VAL A 181 -0.63 -2.40 -6.13
C VAL A 181 0.22 -1.15 -6.06
N ALA A 182 1.07 -0.92 -7.07
CA ALA A 182 1.96 0.23 -7.12
C ALA A 182 2.45 0.51 -8.55
N PHE A 183 3.00 1.70 -8.81
CA PHE A 183 3.68 2.03 -10.07
C PHE A 183 4.72 3.15 -9.91
N THR A 184 5.72 3.16 -10.80
CA THR A 184 6.81 4.16 -10.81
C THR A 184 6.43 5.45 -11.53
N ASN A 185 7.13 6.55 -11.24
CA ASN A 185 6.88 7.89 -11.78
C ASN A 185 6.86 8.04 -13.32
N GLY A 186 7.60 7.21 -14.05
CA GLY A 186 7.61 7.22 -15.52
C GLY A 186 6.37 6.62 -16.18
N VAL A 187 5.46 6.05 -15.38
CA VAL A 187 4.18 5.50 -15.83
C VAL A 187 3.07 6.53 -15.68
N GLN A 188 2.34 6.78 -16.76
CA GLN A 188 1.11 7.56 -16.75
C GLN A 188 -0.10 6.62 -16.71
N TYR A 189 -1.23 7.12 -16.21
CA TYR A 189 -2.48 6.36 -16.26
C TYR A 189 -3.71 7.20 -16.59
N THR A 190 -4.73 6.53 -17.10
CA THR A 190 -6.09 7.05 -17.24
C THR A 190 -7.10 6.05 -16.68
N VAL A 191 -8.17 6.54 -16.06
CA VAL A 191 -9.25 5.71 -15.54
C VAL A 191 -10.34 5.60 -16.59
N GLY A 192 -10.75 4.38 -16.91
CA GLY A 192 -11.81 4.05 -17.85
C GLY A 192 -12.84 3.08 -17.24
N LYS A 193 -13.90 2.82 -18.00
CA LYS A 193 -14.87 1.75 -17.68
C LYS A 193 -14.64 0.59 -18.64
N VAL A 194 -14.76 -0.64 -18.15
CA VAL A 194 -14.76 -1.83 -19.01
C VAL A 194 -16.11 -1.89 -19.71
N GLY A 195 -16.15 -1.70 -21.03
CA GLY A 195 -17.39 -1.79 -21.82
C GLY A 195 -18.39 -0.63 -21.60
N GLY A 196 -19.32 -0.47 -22.56
CA GLY A 196 -20.35 0.57 -22.49
C GLY A 196 -21.39 0.34 -21.37
N LEU A 197 -22.47 1.14 -21.34
CA LEU A 197 -23.51 1.14 -20.29
C LEU A 197 -24.11 -0.24 -19.90
N LYS A 198 -23.92 -1.30 -20.70
CA LYS A 198 -24.39 -2.66 -20.44
C LYS A 198 -23.46 -3.52 -19.56
N SER A 199 -22.17 -3.18 -19.43
CA SER A 199 -21.21 -3.96 -18.61
C SER A 199 -21.43 -3.79 -17.10
N LEU A 200 -21.88 -2.61 -16.68
CA LEU A 200 -22.22 -2.29 -15.29
C LEU A 200 -23.33 -3.19 -14.71
N ALA A 201 -24.17 -3.80 -15.58
CA ALA A 201 -25.27 -4.65 -15.16
C ALA A 201 -24.92 -6.15 -15.13
N PHE A 202 -23.79 -6.58 -15.70
CA PHE A 202 -23.53 -8.01 -15.94
C PHE A 202 -22.08 -8.50 -15.65
N GLY A 203 -21.10 -7.60 -15.44
CA GLY A 203 -19.68 -8.00 -15.42
C GLY A 203 -18.95 -7.93 -14.08
N GLY A 204 -19.44 -7.18 -13.09
CA GLY A 204 -18.73 -6.98 -11.80
C GLY A 204 -17.43 -6.16 -11.87
N GLU A 205 -16.81 -6.01 -13.06
CA GLU A 205 -15.67 -5.12 -13.30
C GLU A 205 -16.19 -3.69 -13.51
N GLY A 206 -16.02 -2.83 -12.50
CA GLY A 206 -16.55 -1.46 -12.50
C GLY A 206 -15.66 -0.48 -13.25
N LEU A 207 -14.34 -0.53 -12.99
CA LEU A 207 -13.34 0.40 -13.52
C LEU A 207 -12.04 -0.31 -13.91
N VAL A 208 -11.34 0.29 -14.87
CA VAL A 208 -9.98 -0.10 -15.25
C VAL A 208 -9.07 1.11 -15.30
N MET A 209 -7.77 0.85 -15.17
CA MET A 209 -6.70 1.78 -15.42
C MET A 209 -5.92 1.38 -16.65
N HIS A 210 -5.77 2.32 -17.59
CA HIS A 210 -4.88 2.18 -18.72
C HIS A 210 -3.55 2.84 -18.36
N PHE A 211 -2.49 2.04 -18.28
CA PHE A 211 -1.13 2.50 -18.00
C PHE A 211 -0.31 2.56 -19.28
N SER A 212 0.50 3.60 -19.42
CA SER A 212 1.45 3.81 -20.52
C SER A 212 2.69 4.56 -20.03
N GLY A 213 3.68 4.77 -20.91
CA GLY A 213 4.92 5.46 -20.57
C GLY A 213 6.08 4.47 -20.45
N GLU A 214 7.00 4.70 -19.51
CA GLU A 214 8.13 3.81 -19.25
C GLU A 214 8.31 3.60 -17.75
N GLY A 215 8.29 2.36 -17.30
CA GLY A 215 8.45 2.03 -15.89
C GLY A 215 7.76 0.72 -15.53
N THR A 216 7.45 0.55 -14.25
CA THR A 216 6.91 -0.70 -13.73
C THR A 216 5.55 -0.45 -13.07
N VAL A 217 4.61 -1.37 -13.32
CA VAL A 217 3.34 -1.48 -12.61
C VAL A 217 3.32 -2.82 -11.89
N TRP A 218 3.10 -2.80 -10.57
CA TRP A 218 2.88 -4.00 -9.78
C TRP A 218 1.37 -4.24 -9.64
N ILE A 219 0.98 -5.49 -9.87
CA ILE A 219 -0.41 -5.95 -9.75
C ILE A 219 -0.50 -7.13 -8.79
N GLN A 220 -1.71 -7.39 -8.32
CA GLN A 220 -2.03 -8.49 -7.41
C GLN A 220 -2.95 -9.53 -8.06
N SER A 221 -2.91 -10.78 -7.57
CA SER A 221 -3.69 -11.88 -8.15
C SER A 221 -5.12 -12.02 -7.60
N ARG A 222 -5.50 -11.26 -6.56
CA ARG A 222 -6.83 -11.29 -5.95
C ARG A 222 -7.38 -9.88 -5.77
N ASN A 223 -8.71 -9.77 -5.71
CA ASN A 223 -9.44 -8.52 -5.54
C ASN A 223 -10.35 -8.64 -4.31
N LEU A 224 -10.18 -7.73 -3.34
CA LEU A 224 -10.95 -7.73 -2.09
C LEU A 224 -12.43 -7.44 -2.34
N GLY A 225 -12.74 -6.55 -3.29
CA GLY A 225 -14.11 -6.25 -3.70
C GLY A 225 -14.81 -7.49 -4.24
N SER A 226 -14.15 -8.25 -5.12
CA SER A 226 -14.69 -9.51 -5.64
C SER A 226 -14.95 -10.54 -4.54
N LEU A 227 -14.03 -10.67 -3.57
CA LEU A 227 -14.25 -11.53 -2.40
C LEU A 227 -15.46 -11.07 -1.58
N ALA A 228 -15.54 -9.77 -1.27
CA ALA A 228 -16.64 -9.20 -0.50
C ALA A 228 -17.98 -9.45 -1.20
N SER A 229 -18.08 -9.25 -2.51
CA SER A 229 -19.29 -9.53 -3.29
C SER A 229 -19.73 -11.00 -3.22
N GLN A 230 -18.80 -11.94 -3.12
CA GLN A 230 -19.12 -13.36 -2.93
C GLN A 230 -19.58 -13.69 -1.51
N LEU A 231 -19.12 -12.93 -0.51
CA LEU A 231 -19.49 -13.13 0.90
C LEU A 231 -20.82 -12.47 1.27
N ILE A 232 -21.16 -11.32 0.65
CA ILE A 232 -22.37 -10.53 0.95
C ILE A 232 -23.65 -11.38 1.03
N PRO A 233 -23.94 -12.32 0.11
CA PRO A 233 -25.15 -13.16 0.19
C PRO A 233 -25.26 -14.02 1.46
N PHE A 234 -24.15 -14.27 2.14
CA PHE A 234 -24.08 -15.05 3.37
C PHE A 234 -23.99 -14.18 4.63
N MET A 235 -23.88 -12.85 4.49
CA MET A 235 -23.82 -11.94 5.61
C MET A 235 -25.22 -11.71 6.19
N PRO A 236 -25.39 -11.68 7.52
CA PRO A 236 -26.68 -11.35 8.12
C PRO A 236 -27.13 -9.96 7.65
N THR A 237 -28.30 -9.87 7.03
CA THR A 237 -28.96 -8.57 6.84
C THR A 237 -29.55 -8.17 8.18
N SER A 238 -29.23 -6.98 8.68
CA SER A 238 -29.84 -6.43 9.90
C SER A 238 -31.37 -6.49 9.76
N SER A 239 -32.03 -7.37 10.52
CA SER A 239 -33.48 -7.31 10.69
C SER A 239 -33.76 -6.18 11.68
N ASN A 240 -34.36 -5.09 11.21
CA ASN A 240 -34.99 -4.09 12.08
C ASN A 240 -36.22 -4.67 12.76
#